data_AF-A0A507AX65-F1
#
_entry.id   AF-A0A507AX65-F1
#
_cell.length_a   1.000
_cell.length_b   1.000
_cell.length_c   1.000
_cell.angle_alpha   90.00
_cell.angle_beta   90.00
_cell.angle_gamma   90.00
#
_symmetry.space_group_name_H-M   'P 1'
#
loop_
_entity.id
_entity.type
_entity.pdbx_description
1 polymer ?
#
loop_
_entity_poly.entity_id
_entity_poly.type
_entity_poly.pdbx_seq_one_letter_code
_entity_poly.pdbx_strand_id
1 'polypeptide(L)'
;MPPPDLQAYALSPEESERIFLTQIYPQEIAPFAEEQQRHPHNNKQPLAVLLVGQTGAGKTRTAPSLSAALTGLRRRRPAHFIADTYKTHHPAYAAIAASPDPSVAARASVAASPAARAWLT
;
A
#
# COMPACT_ATOMS: atom_id res chain seq x y z
N MET A 1 17.42 -23.96 13.00
CA MET A 1 17.78 -22.53 13.04
C MET A 1 16.80 -21.82 13.97
N PRO A 2 17.26 -20.89 14.83
CA PRO A 2 16.34 -20.07 15.61
C PRO A 2 15.46 -19.23 14.66
N PRO A 3 14.20 -18.93 15.06
CA PRO A 3 13.34 -18.04 14.29
C PRO A 3 14.05 -16.68 14.12
N PRO A 4 14.04 -16.10 12.92
CA PRO A 4 14.67 -14.81 12.68
C PRO A 4 13.98 -13.73 13.52
N ASP A 5 14.78 -12.83 14.09
CA ASP A 5 14.26 -11.73 14.88
C ASP A 5 13.65 -10.66 13.96
N LEU A 6 12.36 -10.82 13.64
CA LEU A 6 11.60 -9.87 12.83
C LEU A 6 11.51 -8.49 13.51
N GLN A 7 11.73 -8.39 14.83
CA GLN A 7 11.75 -7.12 15.55
C GLN A 7 12.93 -6.24 15.13
N ALA A 8 14.03 -6.84 14.64
CA ALA A 8 15.16 -6.09 14.12
C ALA A 8 14.80 -5.19 12.91
N TYR A 9 13.67 -5.46 12.26
CA TYR A 9 13.16 -4.67 11.13
C TYR A 9 11.91 -3.86 11.50
N ALA A 10 11.50 -3.83 12.77
CA ALA A 10 10.38 -3.00 13.18
C ALA A 10 10.76 -1.51 13.08
N LEU A 11 9.88 -0.71 12.47
CA LEU A 11 10.03 0.74 12.46
C LEU A 11 9.53 1.31 13.79
N SER A 12 10.22 2.36 14.27
CA SER A 12 9.65 3.20 15.31
C SER A 12 8.44 3.97 14.75
N PRO A 13 7.51 4.42 15.60
CA PRO A 13 6.36 5.22 15.17
C PRO A 13 6.79 6.47 14.40
N GLU A 14 7.85 7.15 14.84
CA GLU A 14 8.35 8.40 14.25
C GLU A 14 8.94 8.15 12.85
N GLU A 15 9.69 7.07 12.67
CA GLU A 15 10.25 6.71 11.37
C GLU A 15 9.16 6.27 10.39
N SER A 16 8.17 5.52 10.88
CA SER A 16 6.98 5.14 10.12
C SER A 16 6.20 6.36 9.65
N GLU A 17 5.95 7.33 10.53
CA GLU A 17 5.27 8.59 10.21
C GLU A 17 6.08 9.42 9.22
N ARG A 18 7.39 9.54 9.43
CA ARG A 18 8.29 10.24 8.51
C ARG A 18 8.21 9.66 7.11
N ILE A 19 8.29 8.34 6.96
CA ILE A 19 8.17 7.66 5.65
C ILE A 19 6.79 7.93 5.03
N PHE A 20 5.73 7.84 5.83
CA PHE A 20 4.39 8.13 5.37
C PHE A 20 4.27 9.55 4.79
N LEU A 21 4.66 10.56 5.56
CA LEU A 21 4.52 11.97 5.18
C LEU A 21 5.44 12.38 4.03
N THR A 22 6.67 11.83 3.98
CA THR A 22 7.68 12.27 3.03
C THR A 22 7.73 11.45 1.74
N GLN A 23 7.24 10.21 1.74
CA GLN A 23 7.33 9.31 0.59
C GLN A 23 5.95 8.85 0.10
N ILE A 24 5.14 8.28 1.00
CA ILE A 24 3.87 7.65 0.62
C ILE A 24 2.82 8.71 0.26
N TYR A 25 2.57 9.67 1.16
CA TYR A 25 1.53 10.67 0.99
C TYR A 25 1.69 11.49 -0.30
N PRO A 26 2.88 12.05 -0.63
CA PRO A 26 3.03 12.88 -1.83
C PRO A 26 2.83 12.10 -3.13
N GLN A 27 3.21 10.82 -3.16
CA GLN A 27 3.16 10.01 -4.39
C GLN A 27 1.78 9.35 -4.59
N GLU A 28 1.17 8.90 -3.50
CA GLU A 28 0.03 7.98 -3.55
C GLU A 28 -1.29 8.65 -3.14
N ILE A 29 -1.26 9.71 -2.32
CA ILE A 29 -2.46 10.30 -1.72
C ILE A 29 -2.72 11.73 -2.21
N ALA A 30 -1.69 12.59 -2.20
CA ALA A 30 -1.83 14.00 -2.59
C ALA A 30 -2.50 14.23 -3.95
N PRO A 31 -2.20 13.45 -5.01
CA PRO A 31 -2.86 13.63 -6.31
C PRO A 31 -4.40 13.49 -6.26
N PHE A 32 -4.91 12.59 -5.41
CA PHE A 32 -6.34 12.36 -5.26
C PHE A 32 -7.00 13.40 -4.34
N ALA A 33 -6.30 13.83 -3.29
CA ALA A 33 -6.79 14.86 -2.38
C ALA A 33 -6.99 16.21 -3.11
N GLU A 34 -6.06 16.59 -3.98
CA GLU A 34 -6.19 17.80 -4.80
C GLU A 34 -7.33 17.69 -5.82
N GLU A 35 -7.49 16.53 -6.47
CA GLU A 35 -8.61 16.28 -7.40
C GLU A 35 -9.97 16.40 -6.67
N GLN A 36 -10.05 15.95 -5.42
CA GLN A 36 -11.26 16.11 -4.60
C GLN A 36 -11.57 17.57 -4.26
N GLN A 37 -10.54 18.40 -4.00
CA GLN A 37 -10.72 19.83 -3.73
C GLN A 37 -11.22 20.60 -4.96
N ARG A 38 -10.75 20.26 -6.17
CA ARG A 38 -11.17 20.89 -7.43
C ARG A 38 -12.63 20.64 -7.80
N HIS A 39 -13.24 19.61 -7.21
CA HIS A 39 -14.65 19.29 -7.42
C HIS A 39 -15.39 19.31 -6.07
N PRO A 40 -15.77 20.51 -5.57
CA PRO A 40 -16.46 20.66 -4.29
C PRO A 40 -17.70 19.77 -4.24
N HIS A 41 -17.93 19.21 -3.04
CA HIS A 41 -18.93 18.20 -2.73
C HIS A 41 -20.19 18.24 -3.61
N ASN A 42 -20.21 17.38 -4.62
CA ASN A 42 -21.49 16.79 -5.01
C ASN A 42 -21.89 15.94 -3.81
N ASN A 43 -23.11 16.10 -3.27
CA ASN A 43 -23.62 15.56 -2.00
C ASN A 43 -23.71 14.01 -1.95
N LYS A 44 -22.73 13.33 -2.57
CA LYS A 44 -22.61 11.90 -2.76
C LYS A 44 -21.71 11.37 -1.66
N GLN A 45 -22.22 10.40 -0.91
CA GLN A 45 -21.46 9.70 0.13
C GLN A 45 -20.17 9.09 -0.45
N PRO A 46 -19.05 9.13 0.31
CA PRO A 46 -17.84 8.39 -0.02
C PRO A 46 -18.13 6.92 -0.27
N LEU A 47 -17.47 6.32 -1.26
CA LEU A 47 -17.60 4.90 -1.60
C LEU A 47 -16.23 4.24 -1.54
N ALA A 48 -16.11 3.21 -0.71
CA ALA A 48 -14.96 2.32 -0.68
C ALA A 48 -15.39 0.95 -1.19
N VAL A 49 -14.53 0.31 -1.99
CA VAL A 49 -14.72 -1.07 -2.45
C VAL A 49 -13.52 -1.88 -2.02
N LEU A 50 -13.77 -2.94 -1.26
CA LEU A 50 -12.74 -3.87 -0.81
C LEU A 50 -12.74 -5.11 -1.70
N LEU A 51 -11.66 -5.34 -2.43
CA LEU A 51 -11.50 -6.53 -3.27
C LEU A 51 -10.77 -7.63 -2.48
N VAL A 52 -11.51 -8.64 -2.04
CA VAL A 52 -11.01 -9.75 -1.21
C VAL A 52 -11.07 -11.08 -1.95
N GLY A 53 -10.13 -11.97 -1.66
CA GLY A 53 -10.09 -13.34 -2.20
C GLY A 53 -8.73 -13.98 -1.92
N GLN A 54 -8.65 -15.30 -2.00
CA GLN A 54 -7.38 -16.03 -1.81
C GLN A 54 -6.29 -15.62 -2.82
N THR A 55 -5.04 -15.95 -2.53
CA THR A 55 -3.93 -15.81 -3.50
C THR A 55 -4.26 -16.58 -4.77
N GLY A 56 -4.03 -15.98 -5.94
CA GLY A 56 -4.40 -16.58 -7.22
C GLY A 56 -5.86 -16.38 -7.66
N ALA A 57 -6.75 -15.82 -6.82
CA ALA A 57 -8.17 -15.58 -7.18
C ALA A 57 -8.40 -14.51 -8.27
N GLY A 58 -7.35 -13.95 -8.87
CA GLY A 58 -7.46 -13.00 -9.98
C GLY A 58 -7.76 -11.55 -9.59
N LYS A 59 -7.57 -11.14 -8.31
CA LYS A 59 -7.79 -9.76 -7.84
C LYS A 59 -7.09 -8.71 -8.71
N THR A 60 -5.82 -8.97 -9.07
CA THR A 60 -5.01 -8.09 -9.95
C THR A 60 -5.62 -7.95 -11.34
N ARG A 61 -6.27 -9.01 -11.85
CA ARG A 61 -6.95 -9.00 -13.15
C ARG A 61 -8.28 -8.25 -13.09
N THR A 62 -8.99 -8.32 -11.96
CA THR A 62 -10.29 -7.66 -11.77
C THR A 62 -10.16 -6.16 -11.45
N ALA A 63 -9.11 -5.76 -10.74
CA ALA A 63 -8.93 -4.39 -10.23
C ALA A 63 -9.04 -3.28 -11.32
N PRO A 64 -8.44 -3.42 -12.52
CA PRO A 64 -8.58 -2.40 -13.57
C PRO A 64 -10.02 -2.23 -14.06
N SER A 65 -10.77 -3.32 -14.19
CA SER A 65 -12.18 -3.28 -14.63
C SER A 65 -13.06 -2.60 -13.58
N LEU A 66 -12.82 -2.91 -12.30
CA LEU A 66 -13.50 -2.27 -11.19
C LEU A 66 -13.19 -0.76 -11.13
N SER A 67 -11.91 -0.39 -11.30
CA SER A 67 -11.48 1.02 -11.33
C SER A 67 -12.14 1.79 -12.47
N ALA A 68 -12.23 1.20 -13.67
CA ALA A 68 -12.90 1.81 -14.82
C ALA A 68 -14.41 2.00 -14.57
N ALA A 69 -15.08 1.00 -14.00
CA ALA A 69 -16.51 1.08 -13.66
C ALA A 69 -16.78 2.18 -12.60
N LEU A 70 -15.96 2.25 -11.55
CA LEU A 70 -16.06 3.29 -10.51
C LEU A 70 -15.79 4.68 -11.08
N THR A 71 -14.80 4.80 -11.96
CA THR A 71 -14.48 6.05 -12.65
C THR A 71 -15.64 6.53 -13.50
N GLY A 72 -16.30 5.63 -14.25
CA GLY A 72 -17.51 5.96 -15.01
C GLY A 72 -18.68 6.37 -14.12
N LEU A 73 -18.93 5.64 -13.03
CA LEU A 73 -20.05 5.88 -12.10
C LEU A 73 -19.90 7.21 -11.34
N ARG A 74 -18.67 7.54 -10.93
CA ARG A 74 -18.38 8.70 -10.08
C ARG A 74 -17.80 9.89 -10.85
N ARG A 75 -17.44 9.70 -12.13
CA ARG A 75 -16.72 10.66 -12.98
C ARG A 75 -15.43 11.19 -12.33
N ARG A 76 -14.78 10.34 -11.53
CA ARG A 76 -13.56 10.63 -10.77
C ARG A 76 -12.75 9.36 -10.62
N ARG A 77 -11.42 9.45 -10.68
CA ARG A 77 -10.56 8.28 -10.49
C ARG A 77 -10.58 7.86 -9.01
N PRO A 78 -10.83 6.58 -8.68
CA PRO A 78 -10.70 6.12 -7.30
C PRO A 78 -9.22 6.02 -6.91
N ALA A 79 -8.91 6.36 -5.66
CA ALA A 79 -7.64 5.97 -5.05
C ALA A 79 -7.57 4.44 -4.96
N HIS A 80 -6.43 3.86 -5.32
CA HIS A 80 -6.24 2.41 -5.39
C HIS A 80 -5.11 1.99 -4.45
N PHE A 81 -5.49 1.48 -3.28
CA PHE A 81 -4.55 1.07 -2.24
C PHE A 81 -4.25 -0.43 -2.32
N ILE A 82 -2.97 -0.80 -2.43
CA ILE A 82 -2.51 -2.19 -2.41
C ILE A 82 -1.46 -2.33 -1.31
N ALA A 83 -1.76 -3.04 -0.21
CA ALA A 83 -0.83 -3.15 0.92
C ALA A 83 0.59 -3.62 0.53
N ASP A 84 0.69 -4.52 -0.45
CA ASP A 84 1.98 -5.05 -0.89
C ASP A 84 2.85 -4.02 -1.63
N THR A 85 2.27 -2.98 -2.24
CA THR A 85 3.07 -1.93 -2.89
C THR A 85 3.80 -1.08 -1.85
N TYR A 86 3.22 -0.90 -0.67
CA TYR A 86 3.87 -0.07 0.35
C TYR A 86 5.11 -0.71 0.97
N LYS A 87 5.25 -2.04 0.89
CA LYS A 87 6.41 -2.76 1.43
C LYS A 87 7.74 -2.22 0.91
N THR A 88 7.78 -1.71 -0.33
CA THR A 88 9.00 -1.18 -0.94
C THR A 88 9.48 0.13 -0.31
N HIS A 89 8.62 0.85 0.41
CA HIS A 89 9.03 2.05 1.17
C HIS A 89 9.74 1.70 2.48
N HIS A 90 9.71 0.44 2.91
CA HIS A 90 10.43 0.02 4.11
C HIS A 90 11.94 0.07 3.86
N PRO A 91 12.75 0.78 4.67
CA PRO A 91 14.18 0.99 4.42
C PRO A 91 14.98 -0.30 4.26
N ALA A 92 14.63 -1.34 5.02
CA ALA A 92 15.32 -2.63 4.94
C ALA A 92 14.84 -3.53 3.77
N TYR A 93 13.72 -3.21 3.11
CA TYR A 93 13.10 -4.13 2.14
C TYR A 93 14.02 -4.46 0.97
N ALA A 94 14.60 -3.43 0.34
CA ALA A 94 15.49 -3.62 -0.81
C ALA A 94 16.75 -4.41 -0.43
N ALA A 95 17.34 -4.12 0.74
CA ALA A 95 18.52 -4.82 1.22
C ALA A 95 18.25 -6.31 1.51
N ILE A 96 17.13 -6.62 2.16
CA ILE A 96 16.74 -8.01 2.42
C ILE A 96 16.42 -8.72 1.10
N ALA A 97 15.64 -8.09 0.21
CA ALA A 97 15.23 -8.66 -1.07
C ALA A 97 16.40 -8.93 -2.03
N ALA A 98 17.46 -8.13 -1.95
CA ALA A 98 18.69 -8.29 -2.73
C ALA A 98 19.69 -9.28 -2.11
N SER A 99 19.36 -9.93 -0.99
CA SER A 99 20.26 -10.88 -0.35
C SER A 99 20.58 -12.06 -1.28
N PRO A 100 21.85 -12.48 -1.39
CA PRO A 100 22.23 -13.65 -2.17
C PRO A 100 21.74 -14.97 -1.57
N ASP A 101 21.33 -14.96 -0.30
CA ASP A 101 20.67 -16.10 0.35
C ASP A 101 19.15 -16.04 0.06
N PRO A 102 18.60 -16.99 -0.73
CA PRO A 102 17.18 -17.02 -1.05
C PRO A 102 16.28 -17.12 0.19
N SER A 103 16.77 -17.74 1.27
CA SER A 103 16.03 -17.87 2.53
C SER A 103 15.91 -16.54 3.26
N VAL A 104 16.86 -15.62 3.06
CA VAL A 104 16.83 -14.24 3.58
C VAL A 104 15.97 -13.38 2.66
N ALA A 105 16.17 -13.45 1.34
CA ALA A 105 15.39 -12.69 0.36
C ALA A 105 13.88 -12.94 0.50
N ALA A 106 13.47 -14.19 0.71
CA ALA A 106 12.06 -14.56 0.93
C ALA A 106 11.42 -13.89 2.16
N ARG A 107 12.21 -13.34 3.09
CA ARG A 107 11.72 -12.70 4.32
C ARG A 107 11.42 -11.21 4.14
N ALA A 108 11.88 -10.57 3.06
CA ALA A 108 11.69 -9.13 2.83
C ALA A 108 10.21 -8.73 2.95
N SER A 109 9.32 -9.54 2.35
CA SER A 109 7.88 -9.32 2.41
C SER A 109 7.32 -9.42 3.83
N VAL A 110 7.78 -10.39 4.62
CA VAL A 110 7.32 -10.59 6.00
C VAL A 110 7.81 -9.47 6.90
N ALA A 111 9.09 -9.08 6.78
CA ALA A 111 9.70 -8.00 7.56
C ALA A 111 9.00 -6.64 7.33
N ALA A 112 8.66 -6.31 6.08
CA ALA A 112 8.02 -5.04 5.75
C ALA A 112 6.48 -5.02 5.95
N SER A 113 5.85 -6.20 6.15
CA SER A 113 4.39 -6.31 6.22
C SER A 113 3.74 -5.50 7.37
N PRO A 114 4.30 -5.45 8.60
CA PRO A 114 3.70 -4.67 9.69
C PRO A 114 3.62 -3.17 9.36
N ALA A 115 4.72 -2.57 8.90
CA ALA A 115 4.77 -1.17 8.50
C ALA A 115 3.81 -0.88 7.33
N ALA A 116 3.82 -1.73 6.31
CA ALA A 116 2.93 -1.60 5.15
C ALA A 116 1.44 -1.60 5.51
N ARG A 117 1.05 -2.34 6.56
CA ARG A 117 -0.33 -2.33 7.09
C ARG A 117 -0.61 -1.10 7.93
N ALA A 118 0.34 -0.66 8.76
CA ALA A 118 0.19 0.50 9.63
C ALA A 118 -0.04 1.81 8.84
N TRP A 119 0.53 1.93 7.63
CA TRP A 119 0.29 3.09 6.77
C TRP A 119 -1.12 3.14 6.13
N LEU A 120 -1.93 2.09 6.30
CA LEU A 120 -3.30 2.00 5.78
C LEU A 120 -4.37 2.15 6.87
N THR A 121 -3.98 2.42 8.11
CA THR A 121 -4.86 2.54 9.28
C THR A 121 -4.70 3.89 9.95
#